data_AF-A0A1K1QW54-F1
#
_entry.id   AF-A0A1K1QW54-F1
#
_cell.length_a   1.000
_cell.length_b   1.000
_cell.length_c   1.000
_cell.angle_alpha   90.00
_cell.angle_beta   90.00
_cell.angle_gamma   90.00
#
_symmetry.space_group_name_H-M   'P 1'
#
loop_
_entity.id
_entity.type
_entity.pdbx_description
1 polymer ?
#
loop_
_entity_poly.entity_id
_entity_poly.type
_entity_poly.pdbx_seq_one_letter_code
_entity_poly.pdbx_strand_id
1 'polypeptide(L)'
;MKKQTHFITSTYFISLIKSWLQGTKTRPEIISETADVLHLSSINQTDVTYLLTTVAREMNEDFYTDIITHINYDADTVPTRKGLIHHLSALLAEEITLKEFMEWAHWYSLDDDQLSAGIFEDFTVEYFCLDFLSANDDLLSPYMCRRALEILEYPGASPTQQKVALTLLPDHELDDFKDFLSQLTLQHPSLTLIDRYLMKKFGMDHESFPYMQELTTQEAGTILKKVQLIST
;
A
#
# COMPACT_ATOMS: atom_id res chain seq x y z
N MET A 1 -13.46 39.24 22.48
CA MET A 1 -13.46 37.75 22.42
C MET A 1 -12.06 37.31 22.04
N LYS A 2 -11.36 36.55 22.89
CA LYS A 2 -10.01 36.04 22.62
C LYS A 2 -10.15 34.89 21.62
N LYS A 3 -9.66 35.06 20.38
CA LYS A 3 -9.38 33.92 19.50
C LYS A 3 -8.32 33.09 20.23
N GLN A 4 -8.65 31.86 20.63
CA GLN A 4 -7.66 30.90 21.09
C GLN A 4 -6.78 30.56 19.89
N THR A 5 -5.72 31.33 19.66
CA THR A 5 -4.59 30.86 18.84
C THR A 5 -4.06 29.62 19.54
N HIS A 6 -4.37 28.44 19.00
CA HIS A 6 -3.60 27.26 19.37
C HIS A 6 -2.14 27.59 19.08
N PHE A 7 -1.28 27.48 20.10
CA PHE A 7 0.15 27.65 19.89
C PHE A 7 0.61 26.48 19.02
N ILE A 8 0.90 26.76 17.76
CA ILE A 8 1.44 25.78 16.83
C ILE A 8 2.85 25.42 17.31
N THR A 9 3.14 24.12 17.44
CA THR A 9 4.44 23.60 17.88
C THR A 9 5.03 22.67 16.81
N SER A 10 6.31 22.30 16.96
CA SER A 10 6.93 21.25 16.13
C SER A 10 6.14 19.93 16.18
N THR A 11 5.58 19.58 17.34
CA THR A 11 4.72 18.39 17.50
C THR A 11 3.49 18.40 16.58
N TYR A 12 2.90 19.56 16.33
CA TYR A 12 1.76 19.66 15.40
C TYR A 12 2.19 19.28 13.97
N PHE A 13 3.32 19.83 13.49
CA PHE A 13 3.86 19.50 12.18
C PHE A 13 4.30 18.03 12.08
N ILE A 14 4.97 17.51 13.10
CA ILE A 14 5.36 16.09 13.17
C ILE A 14 4.11 15.20 13.07
N SER A 15 3.05 15.52 13.81
CA SER A 15 1.78 14.77 13.77
C SER A 15 1.13 14.80 12.39
N LEU A 16 1.12 15.97 11.72
CA LEU A 16 0.58 16.11 10.37
C LEU A 16 1.38 15.30 9.35
N ILE A 17 2.72 15.38 9.41
CA ILE A 17 3.59 14.63 8.52
C ILE A 17 3.40 13.12 8.74
N LYS A 18 3.44 12.64 9.98
CA LYS A 18 3.17 11.22 10.28
C LYS A 18 1.80 10.77 9.78
N SER A 19 0.77 11.60 9.94
CA SER A 19 -0.57 11.28 9.44
C SER A 19 -0.61 11.15 7.90
N TRP A 20 0.12 12.02 7.19
CA TRP A 20 0.31 11.91 5.75
C TRP A 20 1.06 10.62 5.39
N LEU A 21 2.23 10.37 5.98
CA LEU A 21 3.07 9.21 5.66
C LEU A 21 2.37 7.87 5.96
N GLN A 22 1.69 7.76 7.09
CA GLN A 22 0.91 6.57 7.45
C GLN A 22 -0.34 6.37 6.60
N GLY A 23 -0.74 7.40 5.85
CA GLY A 23 -1.94 7.43 5.03
C GLY A 23 -3.24 7.67 5.81
N THR A 24 -3.16 8.07 7.09
CA THR A 24 -4.37 8.42 7.86
C THR A 24 -4.97 9.77 7.44
N LYS A 25 -4.23 10.54 6.65
CA LYS A 25 -4.72 11.73 5.94
C LYS A 25 -4.23 11.75 4.50
N THR A 26 -5.10 12.20 3.62
CA THR A 26 -4.82 12.56 2.24
C THR A 26 -4.36 14.01 2.12
N ARG A 27 -3.84 14.40 0.96
CA ARG A 27 -3.42 15.77 0.69
C ARG A 27 -4.59 16.78 0.84
N PRO A 28 -5.80 16.55 0.28
CA PRO A 28 -6.94 17.43 0.50
C PRO A 28 -7.33 17.58 1.97
N GLU A 29 -7.25 16.52 2.76
CA GLU A 29 -7.56 16.57 4.20
C GLU A 29 -6.53 17.40 4.98
N ILE A 30 -5.23 17.27 4.66
CA ILE A 30 -4.18 18.12 5.25
C ILE A 30 -4.42 19.59 4.91
N ILE A 31 -4.75 19.90 3.65
CA ILE A 31 -5.09 21.26 3.21
C ILE A 31 -6.28 21.80 3.99
N SER A 32 -7.37 21.01 4.08
CA SER A 32 -8.58 21.42 4.78
C SER A 32 -8.35 21.67 6.27
N GLU A 33 -7.57 20.83 6.94
CA GLU A 33 -7.28 20.98 8.37
C GLU A 33 -6.40 22.19 8.67
N THR A 34 -5.51 22.54 7.74
CA THR A 34 -4.52 23.60 7.91
C THR A 34 -4.97 24.95 7.34
N ALA A 35 -6.11 25.01 6.63
CA ALA A 35 -6.59 26.22 5.95
C ALA A 35 -6.74 27.44 6.88
N ASP A 36 -7.27 27.24 8.09
CA ASP A 36 -7.52 28.33 9.05
C ASP A 36 -6.27 28.72 9.84
N VAL A 37 -5.25 27.86 9.86
CA VAL A 37 -4.14 27.91 10.81
C VAL A 37 -2.81 28.25 10.10
N LEU A 38 -2.56 27.61 8.97
CA LEU A 38 -1.35 27.78 8.15
C LEU A 38 -1.65 28.49 6.82
N HIS A 39 -2.92 28.74 6.49
CA HIS A 39 -3.35 29.38 5.25
C HIS A 39 -2.83 28.68 3.98
N LEU A 40 -2.69 27.35 4.04
CA LEU A 40 -2.32 26.53 2.88
C LEU A 40 -3.51 26.49 1.91
N SER A 41 -3.46 27.31 0.86
CA SER A 41 -4.52 27.38 -0.16
C SER A 41 -4.34 26.33 -1.27
N SER A 42 -3.12 25.82 -1.45
CA SER A 42 -2.81 24.75 -2.40
C SER A 42 -1.44 24.16 -2.09
N ILE A 43 -1.34 22.84 -2.04
CA ILE A 43 -0.05 22.15 -2.12
C ILE A 43 0.20 22.00 -3.61
N ASN A 44 1.14 22.77 -4.18
CA ASN A 44 1.61 22.53 -5.54
C ASN A 44 2.19 21.10 -5.65
N GLN A 45 2.66 20.67 -6.82
CA GLN A 45 3.24 19.33 -7.09
C GLN A 45 4.46 18.94 -6.20
N THR A 46 4.71 19.67 -5.14
CA THR A 46 5.69 19.42 -4.10
C THR A 46 5.15 18.41 -3.09
N ASP A 47 6.00 17.51 -2.64
CA ASP A 47 5.74 16.57 -1.56
C ASP A 47 5.14 17.29 -0.33
N VAL A 48 4.07 16.71 0.24
CA VAL A 48 3.37 17.23 1.44
C VAL A 48 4.34 17.34 2.61
N THR A 49 5.25 16.37 2.77
CA THR A 49 6.27 16.38 3.82
C THR A 49 7.21 17.58 3.67
N TYR A 50 7.66 17.86 2.45
CA TYR A 50 8.50 19.02 2.15
C TYR A 50 7.77 20.34 2.42
N LEU A 51 6.50 20.45 2.03
CA LEU A 51 5.71 21.65 2.29
C LEU A 51 5.56 21.91 3.80
N LEU A 52 5.12 20.90 4.55
CA LEU A 52 4.92 21.03 5.99
C LEU A 52 6.22 21.36 6.73
N THR A 53 7.34 20.79 6.28
CA THR A 53 8.67 21.09 6.82
C THR A 53 9.09 22.53 6.52
N THR A 54 8.86 23.01 5.30
CA THR A 54 9.15 24.40 4.89
C THR A 54 8.33 25.39 5.71
N VAL A 55 7.02 25.17 5.84
CA VAL A 55 6.12 26.04 6.62
C VAL A 55 6.52 26.05 8.09
N ALA A 56 6.85 24.88 8.66
CA ALA A 56 7.33 24.80 10.03
C ALA A 56 8.60 25.62 10.25
N ARG A 57 9.56 25.52 9.32
CA ARG A 57 10.82 26.27 9.37
C ARG A 57 10.60 27.78 9.26
N GLU A 58 9.70 28.22 8.39
CA GLU A 58 9.35 29.65 8.26
C GLU A 58 8.70 30.22 9.53
N MET A 59 7.94 29.39 10.25
CA MET A 59 7.37 29.76 11.54
C MET A 59 8.40 29.80 12.67
N ASN A 60 9.29 28.80 12.73
CA ASN A 60 10.40 28.73 13.66
C ASN A 60 11.49 27.81 13.12
N GLU A 61 12.70 28.32 12.94
CA GLU A 61 13.83 27.55 12.40
C GLU A 61 14.16 26.32 13.27
N ASP A 62 13.94 26.38 14.59
CA ASP A 62 14.16 25.25 15.50
C ASP A 62 13.24 24.06 15.20
N PHE A 63 12.04 24.30 14.63
CA PHE A 63 11.10 23.22 14.28
C PHE A 63 11.67 22.28 13.21
N TYR A 64 12.52 22.77 12.32
CA TYR A 64 13.15 21.92 11.31
C TYR A 64 13.96 20.79 11.95
N THR A 65 14.78 21.13 12.95
CA THR A 65 15.62 20.16 13.65
C THR A 65 14.76 19.12 14.37
N ASP A 66 13.69 19.55 15.04
CA ASP A 66 12.74 18.65 15.69
C ASP A 66 12.07 17.70 14.68
N ILE A 67 11.57 18.24 13.56
CA ILE A 67 10.88 17.48 12.51
C ILE A 67 11.80 16.39 11.94
N ILE A 68 13.00 16.75 11.51
CA ILE A 68 13.95 15.77 10.93
C ILE A 68 14.35 14.69 11.95
N THR A 69 14.49 15.06 13.23
CA THR A 69 14.83 14.09 14.30
C THR A 69 13.72 13.05 14.52
N HIS A 70 12.45 13.40 14.30
CA HIS A 70 11.30 12.55 14.62
C HIS A 70 10.68 11.83 13.41
N ILE A 71 11.12 12.14 12.19
CA ILE A 71 10.63 11.51 10.95
C ILE A 71 11.61 10.49 10.38
N ASN A 72 12.89 10.56 10.76
CA ASN A 72 13.90 9.62 10.26
C ASN A 72 13.72 8.22 10.86
N TYR A 73 13.32 7.26 10.02
CA TYR A 73 13.43 5.81 10.23
C TYR A 73 12.66 5.24 11.44
N ASP A 74 11.46 5.75 11.71
CA ASP A 74 10.57 5.20 12.74
C ASP A 74 9.39 4.45 12.08
N ALA A 75 8.90 3.38 12.72
CA ALA A 75 7.81 2.55 12.18
C ALA A 75 6.50 3.33 11.97
N ASP A 76 6.38 4.52 12.57
CA ASP A 76 5.24 5.41 12.40
C ASP A 76 5.37 6.39 11.21
N THR A 77 6.31 6.12 10.29
CA THR A 77 6.57 6.92 9.07
C THR A 77 6.39 6.16 7.76
N VAL A 78 5.76 4.98 7.83
CA VAL A 78 5.45 4.13 6.67
C VAL A 78 3.95 3.94 6.48
N PRO A 79 3.49 3.65 5.25
CA PRO A 79 2.10 3.32 4.98
C PRO A 79 1.57 2.22 5.90
N THR A 80 0.36 2.43 6.42
CA THR A 80 -0.34 1.44 7.25
C THR A 80 -1.48 0.80 6.47
N ARG A 81 -2.00 -0.35 6.93
CA ARG A 81 -3.19 -0.97 6.30
C ARG A 81 -4.37 -0.01 6.27
N LYS A 82 -4.63 0.67 7.40
CA LYS A 82 -5.71 1.67 7.51
C LYS A 82 -5.48 2.81 6.52
N GLY A 83 -4.23 3.27 6.38
CA GLY A 83 -3.90 4.33 5.43
C GLY A 83 -4.06 3.92 3.97
N LEU A 84 -3.63 2.70 3.61
CA LEU A 84 -3.80 2.18 2.26
C LEU A 84 -5.29 2.03 1.91
N ILE A 85 -6.10 1.50 2.82
CA ILE A 85 -7.56 1.43 2.67
C ILE A 85 -8.17 2.83 2.50
N HIS A 86 -7.74 3.79 3.33
CA HIS A 86 -8.22 5.18 3.28
C HIS A 86 -7.92 5.83 1.93
N HIS A 87 -6.66 5.75 1.48
CA HIS A 87 -6.23 6.32 0.21
C HIS A 87 -6.87 5.64 -1.02
N LEU A 88 -7.03 4.31 -1.01
CA LEU A 88 -7.77 3.61 -2.07
C LEU A 88 -9.24 4.04 -2.09
N SER A 89 -9.86 4.22 -0.93
CA SER A 89 -11.25 4.68 -0.83
C SER A 89 -11.40 6.11 -1.36
N ALA A 90 -10.51 7.02 -0.96
CA ALA A 90 -10.48 8.40 -1.44
C ALA A 90 -10.24 8.47 -2.96
N LEU A 91 -9.35 7.63 -3.50
CA LEU A 91 -9.10 7.53 -4.95
C LEU A 91 -10.36 7.07 -5.70
N LEU A 92 -11.04 6.04 -5.20
CA LEU A 92 -12.28 5.51 -5.80
C LEU A 92 -13.46 6.49 -5.68
N ALA A 93 -13.43 7.37 -4.68
CA ALA A 93 -14.40 8.45 -4.49
C ALA A 93 -14.05 9.73 -5.29
N GLU A 94 -12.96 9.73 -6.06
CA GLU A 94 -12.44 10.88 -6.81
C GLU A 94 -12.05 12.08 -5.91
N GLU A 95 -11.81 11.84 -4.62
CA GLU A 95 -11.34 12.85 -3.66
C GLU A 95 -9.84 13.15 -3.84
N ILE A 96 -9.07 12.15 -4.30
CA ILE A 96 -7.68 12.29 -4.73
C ILE A 96 -7.51 11.73 -6.15
N THR A 97 -6.51 12.25 -6.85
CA THR A 97 -6.10 11.73 -8.16
C THR A 97 -5.21 10.49 -8.04
N LEU A 98 -5.12 9.69 -9.11
CA LEU A 98 -4.18 8.57 -9.17
C LEU A 98 -2.73 9.03 -8.94
N LYS A 99 -2.36 10.20 -9.48
CA LYS A 99 -1.05 10.78 -9.27
C LYS A 99 -0.76 11.04 -7.78
N GLU A 100 -1.72 11.61 -7.06
CA GLU A 100 -1.62 11.84 -5.61
C GLU A 100 -1.49 10.55 -4.82
N PHE A 101 -2.26 9.53 -5.20
CA PHE A 101 -2.17 8.20 -4.60
C PHE A 101 -0.78 7.59 -4.79
N MET A 102 -0.25 7.62 -6.02
CA MET A 102 1.07 7.06 -6.34
C MET A 102 2.20 7.84 -5.65
N GLU A 103 2.11 9.17 -5.58
CA GLU A 103 3.07 10.01 -4.84
C GLU A 103 3.12 9.64 -3.35
N TRP A 104 1.98 9.34 -2.74
CA TRP A 104 1.92 8.88 -1.36
C TRP A 104 2.45 7.45 -1.20
N ALA A 105 2.01 6.53 -2.05
CA ALA A 105 2.36 5.11 -1.92
C ALA A 105 3.84 4.84 -2.20
N HIS A 106 4.48 5.66 -3.05
CA HIS A 106 5.91 5.58 -3.38
C HIS A 106 6.78 6.58 -2.60
N TRP A 107 6.25 7.26 -1.58
CA TRP A 107 7.09 8.15 -0.75
C TRP A 107 8.31 7.40 -0.19
N TYR A 108 8.08 6.14 0.17
CA TYR A 108 9.11 5.25 0.68
C TYR A 108 9.60 4.34 -0.45
N SER A 109 10.76 4.67 -1.03
CA SER A 109 11.48 3.79 -1.95
C SER A 109 12.73 3.26 -1.26
N LEU A 110 12.93 1.95 -1.33
CA LEU A 110 14.20 1.34 -0.93
C LEU A 110 15.16 1.37 -2.11
N ASP A 111 16.41 1.75 -1.84
CA ASP A 111 17.49 1.52 -2.80
C ASP A 111 17.69 0.00 -2.99
N ASP A 112 18.22 -0.42 -4.14
CA ASP A 112 18.41 -1.83 -4.52
C ASP A 112 19.21 -2.67 -3.49
N ASP A 113 19.95 -2.03 -2.58
CA ASP A 113 20.76 -2.65 -1.55
C ASP A 113 20.12 -2.64 -0.13
N GLN A 114 18.92 -2.08 0.01
CA GLN A 114 18.21 -1.99 1.30
C GLN A 114 17.11 -3.05 1.43
N LEU A 115 17.07 -3.70 2.59
CA LEU A 115 15.99 -4.61 2.94
C LEU A 115 14.86 -3.84 3.63
N SER A 116 13.64 -4.05 3.17
CA SER A 116 12.39 -3.57 3.81
C SER A 116 12.09 -4.25 5.15
N ALA A 117 12.84 -5.32 5.48
CA ALA A 117 12.55 -6.21 6.58
C ALA A 117 12.46 -5.46 7.93
N GLY A 118 11.27 -5.48 8.52
CA GLY A 118 11.00 -4.87 9.83
C GLY A 118 10.64 -3.39 9.78
N ILE A 119 10.47 -2.81 8.59
CA ILE A 119 10.10 -1.40 8.40
C ILE A 119 8.57 -1.24 8.34
N PHE A 120 7.90 -2.09 7.57
CA PHE A 120 6.44 -2.16 7.53
C PHE A 120 5.93 -3.12 8.60
N GLU A 121 4.88 -2.73 9.33
CA GLU A 121 4.19 -3.62 10.27
C GLU A 121 3.33 -4.66 9.56
N ASP A 122 2.87 -4.37 8.35
CA ASP A 122 1.97 -5.20 7.57
C ASP A 122 2.59 -5.60 6.23
N PHE A 123 2.95 -6.88 6.12
CA PHE A 123 3.55 -7.48 4.93
C PHE A 123 2.71 -7.30 3.65
N THR A 124 1.38 -7.30 3.75
CA THR A 124 0.53 -7.10 2.57
C THR A 124 0.60 -5.65 2.08
N VAL A 125 0.72 -4.69 3.01
CA VAL A 125 0.89 -3.27 2.68
C VAL A 125 2.27 -3.03 2.06
N GLU A 126 3.30 -3.62 2.65
CA GLU A 126 4.66 -3.61 2.12
C GLU A 126 4.69 -4.11 0.66
N TYR A 127 4.16 -5.32 0.42
CA TYR A 127 4.07 -5.91 -0.91
C TYR A 127 3.28 -5.01 -1.88
N PHE A 128 2.16 -4.44 -1.42
CA PHE A 128 1.35 -3.57 -2.26
C PHE A 128 2.13 -2.32 -2.70
N CYS A 129 2.73 -1.61 -1.74
CA CYS A 129 3.40 -0.34 -1.98
C CYS A 129 4.73 -0.50 -2.73
N LEU A 130 5.54 -1.51 -2.39
CA LEU A 130 6.90 -1.65 -2.92
C LEU A 130 6.97 -2.49 -4.20
N ASP A 131 6.24 -3.62 -4.24
CA ASP A 131 6.34 -4.57 -5.35
C ASP A 131 5.19 -4.42 -6.36
N PHE A 132 3.95 -4.44 -5.88
CA PHE A 132 2.77 -4.51 -6.74
C PHE A 132 2.58 -3.24 -7.55
N LEU A 133 2.63 -2.06 -6.91
CA LEU A 133 2.46 -0.78 -7.61
C LEU A 133 3.61 -0.53 -8.59
N SER A 134 4.86 -0.77 -8.19
CA SER A 134 6.04 -0.62 -9.05
C SER A 134 5.96 -1.49 -10.31
N ALA A 135 5.39 -2.70 -10.21
CA ALA A 135 5.26 -3.62 -11.34
C ALA A 135 4.03 -3.34 -12.23
N ASN A 136 3.07 -2.52 -11.76
CA ASN A 136 1.76 -2.34 -12.40
C ASN A 136 1.32 -0.87 -12.49
N ASP A 137 2.25 0.07 -12.43
CA ASP A 137 1.99 1.51 -12.42
C ASP A 137 1.17 1.96 -13.64
N ASP A 138 1.52 1.47 -14.83
CA ASP A 138 0.84 1.75 -16.10
C ASP A 138 -0.49 0.99 -16.27
N LEU A 139 -0.74 -0.03 -15.44
CA LEU A 139 -1.90 -0.93 -15.54
C LEU A 139 -2.96 -0.66 -14.48
N LEU A 140 -2.67 0.19 -13.48
CA LEU A 140 -3.56 0.40 -12.36
C LEU A 140 -4.88 1.04 -12.81
N SER A 141 -5.96 0.28 -12.72
CA SER A 141 -7.31 0.69 -13.12
C SER A 141 -8.23 0.86 -11.91
N PRO A 142 -9.35 1.61 -12.04
CA PRO A 142 -10.35 1.70 -10.97
C PRO A 142 -10.89 0.34 -10.52
N TYR A 143 -10.94 -0.63 -11.44
CA TYR A 143 -11.32 -2.00 -11.11
C TYR A 143 -10.29 -2.67 -10.19
N MET A 144 -8.99 -2.55 -10.50
CA MET A 144 -7.91 -3.08 -9.66
C MET A 144 -7.89 -2.40 -8.29
N CYS A 145 -8.07 -1.09 -8.21
CA CYS A 145 -8.15 -0.38 -6.93
C CYS A 145 -9.30 -0.89 -6.06
N ARG A 146 -10.49 -1.10 -6.65
CA ARG A 146 -11.64 -1.66 -5.94
C ARG A 146 -11.38 -3.09 -5.45
N ARG A 147 -10.79 -3.93 -6.30
CA ARG A 147 -10.46 -5.31 -5.92
C ARG A 147 -9.36 -5.36 -4.85
N ALA A 148 -8.35 -4.49 -4.93
CA ALA A 148 -7.33 -4.37 -3.90
C ALA A 148 -7.94 -3.98 -2.55
N LEU A 149 -8.86 -3.01 -2.54
CA LEU A 149 -9.62 -2.62 -1.34
C LEU A 149 -10.40 -3.81 -0.77
N GLU A 150 -11.17 -4.52 -1.60
CA GLU A 150 -11.93 -5.70 -1.20
C GLU A 150 -11.04 -6.83 -0.64
N ILE A 151 -9.83 -7.03 -1.19
CA ILE A 151 -8.84 -7.99 -0.68
C ILE A 151 -8.30 -7.57 0.69
N LEU A 152 -7.93 -6.29 0.85
CA LEU A 152 -7.36 -5.75 2.08
C LEU A 152 -8.36 -5.76 3.24
N GLU A 153 -9.64 -5.63 2.93
CA GLU A 153 -10.76 -5.66 3.88
C GLU A 153 -11.31 -7.08 4.12
N TYR A 154 -10.90 -8.08 3.34
CA TYR A 154 -11.48 -9.42 3.41
C TYR A 154 -11.24 -10.08 4.78
N PRO A 155 -12.28 -10.33 5.58
CA PRO A 155 -12.13 -10.93 6.89
C PRO A 155 -11.77 -12.41 6.76
N GLY A 156 -10.67 -12.83 7.39
CA GLY A 156 -10.28 -14.24 7.49
C GLY A 156 -9.27 -14.74 6.46
N ALA A 157 -8.80 -13.88 5.55
CA ALA A 157 -7.63 -14.19 4.72
C ALA A 157 -6.33 -13.91 5.50
N SER A 158 -5.35 -14.79 5.40
CA SER A 158 -4.00 -14.53 5.91
C SER A 158 -3.27 -13.48 5.03
N PRO A 159 -2.22 -12.81 5.54
CA PRO A 159 -1.42 -11.88 4.73
C PRO A 159 -0.88 -12.52 3.45
N THR A 160 -0.47 -13.79 3.51
CA THR A 160 -0.01 -14.56 2.33
C THR A 160 -1.12 -14.79 1.33
N GLN A 161 -2.34 -15.10 1.79
CA GLN A 161 -3.50 -15.26 0.90
C GLN A 161 -3.87 -13.94 0.21
N GLN A 162 -3.81 -12.82 0.94
CA GLN A 162 -4.02 -11.50 0.37
C GLN A 162 -2.95 -11.14 -0.66
N LYS A 163 -1.67 -11.42 -0.38
CA LYS A 163 -0.59 -11.24 -1.36
C LYS A 163 -0.87 -12.01 -2.66
N VAL A 164 -1.21 -13.30 -2.57
CA VAL A 164 -1.55 -14.11 -3.76
C VAL A 164 -2.72 -13.48 -4.52
N ALA A 165 -3.77 -13.04 -3.83
CA ALA A 165 -4.92 -12.39 -4.46
C ALA A 165 -4.54 -11.08 -5.16
N LEU A 166 -3.67 -10.26 -4.54
CA LEU A 166 -3.14 -9.03 -5.14
C LEU A 166 -2.30 -9.32 -6.38
N THR A 167 -1.39 -10.29 -6.32
CA THR A 167 -0.55 -10.70 -7.46
C THR A 167 -1.38 -11.10 -8.67
N LEU A 168 -2.56 -11.70 -8.45
CA LEU A 168 -3.46 -12.16 -9.50
C LEU A 168 -4.48 -11.10 -9.97
N LEU A 169 -4.35 -9.84 -9.55
CA LEU A 169 -5.22 -8.75 -10.03
C LEU A 169 -5.03 -8.40 -11.51
N PRO A 170 -3.81 -8.33 -12.05
CA PRO A 170 -3.61 -8.08 -13.47
C PRO A 170 -4.12 -9.27 -14.30
N ASP A 171 -4.83 -8.99 -15.39
CA ASP A 171 -5.45 -10.05 -16.22
C ASP A 171 -4.43 -11.07 -16.73
N HIS A 172 -3.23 -10.61 -17.11
CA HIS A 172 -2.17 -11.49 -17.59
C HIS A 172 -1.64 -12.44 -16.50
N GLU A 173 -1.56 -11.99 -15.25
CA GLU A 173 -1.16 -12.83 -14.12
C GLU A 173 -2.24 -13.87 -13.79
N LEU A 174 -3.51 -13.46 -13.87
CA LEU A 174 -4.63 -14.37 -13.68
C LEU A 174 -4.69 -15.44 -14.77
N ASP A 175 -4.46 -15.07 -16.03
CA ASP A 175 -4.47 -16.01 -17.16
C ASP A 175 -3.28 -16.98 -17.09
N ASP A 176 -2.08 -16.49 -16.76
CA ASP A 176 -0.91 -17.34 -16.48
C ASP A 176 -1.20 -18.36 -15.36
N PHE A 177 -1.96 -17.96 -14.33
CA PHE A 177 -2.36 -18.87 -13.25
C PHE A 177 -3.40 -19.90 -13.68
N LYS A 178 -4.37 -19.54 -14.54
CA LYS A 178 -5.32 -20.51 -15.13
C LYS A 178 -4.60 -21.55 -15.97
N ASP A 179 -3.61 -21.14 -16.74
CA ASP A 179 -2.79 -22.05 -17.54
C ASP A 179 -1.98 -23.00 -16.65
N PHE A 180 -1.41 -22.49 -15.56
CA PHE A 180 -0.75 -23.31 -14.55
C PHE A 180 -1.70 -24.35 -13.94
N LEU A 181 -2.91 -23.97 -13.52
CA LEU A 181 -3.90 -24.91 -12.97
C LEU A 181 -4.29 -26.00 -13.98
N SER A 182 -4.42 -25.62 -15.26
CA SER A 182 -4.74 -26.54 -16.35
C SER A 182 -3.62 -27.56 -16.55
N GLN A 183 -2.36 -27.13 -16.53
CA GLN A 183 -1.20 -28.01 -16.62
C GLN A 183 -1.08 -28.92 -15.39
N LEU A 184 -1.36 -28.40 -14.19
CA LEU A 184 -1.30 -29.17 -12.95
C LEU A 184 -2.29 -30.34 -12.94
N THR A 185 -3.47 -30.11 -13.50
CA THR A 185 -4.54 -31.13 -13.64
C THR A 185 -4.22 -32.17 -14.72
N LEU A 186 -3.64 -31.74 -15.85
CA LEU A 186 -3.41 -32.61 -17.01
C LEU A 186 -2.10 -33.42 -16.94
N GLN A 187 -1.04 -32.83 -16.40
CA GLN A 187 0.32 -33.37 -16.51
C GLN A 187 0.90 -33.85 -15.17
N HIS A 188 0.25 -33.53 -14.05
CA HIS A 188 0.73 -33.83 -12.69
C HIS A 188 2.24 -33.52 -12.52
N PRO A 189 2.64 -32.26 -12.71
CA PRO A 189 4.05 -31.85 -12.69
C PRO A 189 4.70 -32.19 -11.35
N SER A 190 6.03 -32.42 -11.36
CA SER A 190 6.78 -32.66 -10.13
C SER A 190 6.77 -31.44 -9.21
N LEU A 191 6.94 -31.66 -7.91
CA LEU A 191 7.02 -30.58 -6.92
C LEU A 191 8.07 -29.52 -7.28
N THR A 192 9.20 -29.91 -7.86
CA THR A 192 10.23 -28.97 -8.32
C THR A 192 9.74 -28.00 -9.39
N LEU A 193 8.84 -28.43 -10.28
CA LEU A 193 8.25 -27.55 -11.30
C LEU A 193 7.22 -26.62 -10.68
N ILE A 194 6.44 -27.12 -9.71
CA ILE A 194 5.49 -26.32 -8.93
C ILE A 194 6.24 -25.23 -8.16
N ASP A 195 7.29 -25.59 -7.41
CA ASP A 195 8.13 -24.64 -6.68
C ASP A 195 8.73 -23.57 -7.58
N ARG A 196 9.21 -23.95 -8.76
CA ARG A 196 9.74 -22.98 -9.72
C ARG A 196 8.69 -21.95 -10.13
N TYR A 197 7.46 -22.39 -10.39
CA TYR A 197 6.36 -21.49 -10.74
C TYR A 197 6.00 -20.59 -9.56
N LEU A 198 5.79 -21.16 -8.37
CA LEU A 198 5.38 -20.42 -7.17
C LEU A 198 6.46 -19.42 -6.73
N MET A 199 7.73 -19.80 -6.77
CA MET A 199 8.85 -18.90 -6.46
C MET A 199 8.93 -17.76 -7.46
N LYS A 200 8.73 -18.04 -8.74
CA LYS A 200 8.75 -17.00 -9.78
C LYS A 200 7.57 -16.03 -9.64
N LYS A 201 6.38 -16.53 -9.36
CA LYS A 201 5.14 -15.74 -9.40
C LYS A 201 4.81 -15.07 -8.07
N PHE A 202 4.97 -15.79 -6.96
CA PHE A 202 4.56 -15.34 -5.63
C PHE A 202 5.75 -15.18 -4.67
N GLY A 203 6.96 -15.60 -5.06
CA GLY A 203 8.14 -15.55 -4.19
C GLY A 203 8.08 -16.55 -3.04
N MET A 204 7.40 -17.67 -3.22
CA MET A 204 7.22 -18.69 -2.18
C MET A 204 7.26 -20.10 -2.76
N ASP A 205 7.65 -21.08 -1.95
CA ASP A 205 7.63 -22.49 -2.32
C ASP A 205 6.27 -23.14 -2.00
N HIS A 206 6.14 -24.42 -2.32
CA HIS A 206 4.93 -25.19 -2.00
C HIS A 206 4.68 -25.31 -0.49
N GLU A 207 5.69 -25.34 0.37
CA GLU A 207 5.46 -25.40 1.82
C GLU A 207 4.82 -24.11 2.36
N SER A 208 5.11 -22.98 1.72
CA SER A 208 4.63 -21.66 2.11
C SER A 208 3.36 -21.21 1.36
N PHE A 209 3.03 -21.84 0.22
CA PHE A 209 1.87 -21.44 -0.59
C PHE A 209 0.55 -21.88 0.05
N PRO A 210 -0.37 -20.93 0.36
CA PRO A 210 -1.49 -21.19 1.27
C PRO A 210 -2.60 -22.06 0.67
N TYR A 211 -2.54 -22.40 -0.62
CA TYR A 211 -3.56 -23.18 -1.32
C TYR A 211 -3.03 -24.52 -1.86
N MET A 212 -1.87 -25.01 -1.40
CA MET A 212 -1.31 -26.28 -1.92
C MET A 212 -2.22 -27.48 -1.71
N GLN A 213 -2.91 -27.55 -0.57
CA GLN A 213 -3.84 -28.66 -0.31
C GLN A 213 -5.01 -28.61 -1.30
N GLU A 214 -5.56 -27.42 -1.53
CA GLU A 214 -6.64 -27.20 -2.50
C GLU A 214 -6.22 -27.52 -3.92
N LEU A 215 -5.00 -27.14 -4.34
CA LEU A 215 -4.47 -27.43 -5.68
C LEU A 215 -4.54 -28.92 -6.03
N THR A 216 -4.45 -29.79 -5.03
CA THR A 216 -4.45 -31.25 -5.21
C THR A 216 -5.82 -31.90 -5.01
N THR A 217 -6.78 -31.19 -4.40
CA THR A 217 -8.05 -31.78 -3.93
C THR A 217 -9.30 -31.13 -4.49
N GLN A 218 -9.20 -29.94 -5.09
CA GLN A 218 -10.33 -29.17 -5.58
C GLN A 218 -10.28 -28.94 -7.10
N GLU A 219 -11.45 -28.73 -7.69
CA GLU A 219 -11.56 -28.34 -9.10
C GLU A 219 -10.97 -26.93 -9.32
N ALA A 220 -10.33 -26.72 -10.48
CA ALA A 220 -9.66 -25.47 -10.84
C ALA A 220 -10.56 -24.23 -10.66
N GLY A 221 -11.84 -24.32 -11.00
CA GLY A 221 -12.79 -23.20 -10.84
C GLY A 221 -13.03 -22.81 -9.37
N THR A 222 -12.99 -23.77 -8.44
CA THR A 222 -13.13 -23.50 -7.01
C THR A 222 -11.88 -22.85 -6.44
N ILE A 223 -10.70 -23.33 -6.88
CA ILE A 223 -9.41 -22.75 -6.50
C ILE A 223 -9.33 -21.30 -6.98
N LEU A 224 -9.71 -21.02 -8.23
CA LEU A 224 -9.70 -19.65 -8.78
C LEU A 224 -10.50 -18.68 -7.92
N LYS A 225 -11.72 -19.04 -7.51
CA LYS A 225 -12.53 -18.19 -6.62
C LYS A 225 -11.87 -17.96 -5.27
N LYS A 226 -11.27 -19.01 -4.68
CA LYS A 226 -10.55 -18.93 -3.40
C LYS A 226 -9.33 -18.01 -3.50
N VAL A 227 -8.46 -18.20 -4.49
CA VAL A 227 -7.23 -17.40 -4.62
C VAL A 227 -7.53 -15.93 -4.91
N GLN A 228 -8.65 -15.64 -5.57
CA GLN A 228 -9.09 -14.28 -5.83
C GLN A 228 -9.80 -13.64 -4.63
N LEU A 229 -10.05 -14.39 -3.55
CA LEU A 229 -10.83 -13.93 -2.38
C LEU A 229 -12.18 -13.33 -2.79
N ILE A 230 -12.87 -14.01 -3.71
CA ILE A 230 -14.24 -13.65 -4.08
C ILE A 230 -15.16 -14.46 -3.18
N SER A 231 -15.99 -13.77 -2.38
CA SER A 231 -16.98 -14.42 -1.52
C SER A 231 -17.79 -15.44 -2.32
N THR A 232 -17.90 -16.65 -1.78
CA THR A 232 -18.76 -17.72 -2.35
C THR A 232 -20.13 -17.69 -1.72
#